data_AF-A0A8S0ZSM8-F1
#
_entry.id   AF-A0A8S0ZSM8-F1
#
_cell.length_a   1.000
_cell.length_b   1.000
_cell.length_c   1.000
_cell.angle_alpha   90.00
_cell.angle_beta   90.00
_cell.angle_gamma   90.00
#
_symmetry.space_group_name_H-M   'P 1'
#
loop_
_entity.id
_entity.type
_entity.pdbx_description
1 polymer ?
#
loop_
_entity_poly.entity_id
_entity_poly.type
_entity_poly.pdbx_seq_one_letter_code
_entity_poly.pdbx_strand_id
1 'polypeptide(L)' 'MTAAMVPRMRRSQPTEAGPRICAPTTPCGWSIYNPDVKRVEMNITNTYCICNKDTICDVYEDDTTVSTYVLRCMKPPS' A
#
# COMPACT_ATOMS: atom_id res chain seq x y z
N MET A 1 21.52 16.12 -22.78
CA MET A 1 21.11 14.70 -22.60
C MET A 1 19.69 14.72 -22.06
N THR A 2 18.68 14.38 -22.87
CA THR A 2 17.27 14.35 -22.45
C THR A 2 16.86 12.89 -22.23
N ALA A 3 16.53 12.52 -20.99
CA ALA A 3 16.02 11.20 -20.67
C ALA A 3 14.55 11.08 -21.10
N ALA A 4 14.22 10.11 -21.95
CA ALA A 4 12.85 9.82 -22.35
C ALA A 4 12.14 9.01 -21.24
N MET A 5 11.00 9.52 -20.76
CA MET A 5 10.15 8.82 -19.79
C MET A 5 9.33 7.76 -20.52
N VAL A 6 9.64 6.48 -20.31
CA VAL A 6 8.82 5.36 -20.82
C VAL A 6 7.58 5.24 -19.94
N PRO A 7 6.35 5.43 -20.48
CA PRO A 7 5.14 5.28 -19.69
C PRO A 7 4.99 3.81 -19.27
N ARG A 8 4.87 3.57 -17.96
CA ARG A 8 4.51 2.25 -17.44
C ARG A 8 3.10 1.91 -17.89
N MET A 9 2.96 1.03 -18.88
CA MET A 9 1.65 0.48 -19.27
C MET A 9 1.02 -0.24 -18.08
N ARG A 10 -0.08 0.31 -17.56
CA ARG A 10 -0.94 -0.39 -16.60
C ARG A 10 -1.79 -1.39 -17.36
N ARG A 11 -1.44 -2.68 -17.27
CA ARG A 11 -2.29 -3.76 -17.77
C ARG A 11 -3.43 -4.02 -16.80
N SER A 12 -4.56 -3.36 -17.01
CA SER A 12 -5.83 -3.69 -16.37
C SER A 12 -6.51 -4.80 -17.18
N GLN A 13 -6.27 -6.06 -16.84
CA GLN A 13 -7.09 -7.17 -17.32
C GLN A 13 -8.08 -7.56 -16.21
N PRO A 14 -9.39 -7.37 -16.40
CA PRO A 14 -10.40 -7.99 -15.57
C PRO A 14 -10.63 -9.40 -16.09
N THR A 15 -10.04 -10.37 -15.41
CA THR A 15 -10.47 -11.77 -15.49
C THR A 15 -11.08 -12.08 -14.13
N GLU A 16 -12.29 -12.65 -14.12
CA GLU A 16 -12.94 -13.21 -12.94
C GLU A 16 -12.01 -14.22 -12.24
N ALA A 17 -11.16 -13.70 -11.36
CA ALA A 17 -10.28 -14.42 -10.49
C ALA A 17 -10.40 -13.68 -9.16
N GLY A 18 -10.55 -14.43 -8.07
CA GLY A 18 -10.75 -13.87 -6.74
C GLY A 18 -9.71 -12.82 -6.33
N PRO A 19 -9.88 -12.18 -5.16
CA PRO A 19 -9.05 -11.06 -4.75
C PRO A 19 -7.57 -11.43 -4.82
N ARG A 20 -6.79 -10.64 -5.57
CA ARG A 20 -5.36 -10.89 -5.79
C ARG A 20 -4.59 -10.69 -4.49
N ILE A 21 -3.59 -11.52 -4.22
CA ILE A 21 -2.73 -11.31 -3.05
C ILE A 21 -1.71 -10.20 -3.35
N CYS A 22 -1.49 -9.30 -2.39
CA CYS A 22 -0.49 -8.24 -2.53
C CYS A 22 0.92 -8.84 -2.62
N ALA A 23 1.74 -8.31 -3.54
CA ALA A 23 3.16 -8.65 -3.57
C ALA A 23 3.88 -8.07 -2.33
N PRO A 24 5.05 -8.61 -1.92
CA PRO A 24 5.72 -8.19 -0.68
C PRO A 24 6.01 -6.69 -0.55
N THR A 25 6.24 -6.00 -1.67
CA THR A 25 6.52 -4.55 -1.70
C THR A 25 5.29 -3.72 -2.07
N THR A 26 4.15 -4.34 -2.36
CA THR A 26 2.92 -3.63 -2.70
C THR A 26 2.23 -3.19 -1.41
N PRO A 27 1.97 -1.89 -1.22
CA PRO A 27 1.21 -1.43 -0.06
C PRO A 27 -0.20 -2.00 -0.09
N CYS A 28 -0.67 -2.49 1.06
CA CYS A 28 -2.04 -2.92 1.26
C CYS A 28 -2.94 -1.76 1.71
N GLY A 29 -2.34 -0.68 2.21
CA GLY A 29 -3.05 0.54 2.56
C GLY A 29 -2.12 1.68 2.97
N TRP A 30 -2.74 2.80 3.31
CA TRP A 30 -2.09 4.01 3.80
C TRP A 30 -2.92 4.62 4.92
N SER A 31 -2.24 5.18 5.92
CA SER A 31 -2.88 6.01 6.94
C SER A 31 -2.26 7.40 6.90
N ILE A 32 -3.04 8.37 6.46
CA ILE A 32 -2.64 9.78 6.40
C ILE A 32 -2.88 10.37 7.79
N TYR A 33 -1.86 11.04 8.33
CA TYR A 33 -1.91 11.63 9.65
C TYR A 33 -1.60 13.12 9.62
N ASN A 34 -2.05 13.82 10.66
CA ASN A 34 -1.64 15.19 10.92
C ASN A 34 -0.15 15.24 11.33
N PRO A 35 0.72 16.01 10.65
CA PRO A 35 2.15 16.02 10.93
C PRO A 35 2.51 16.45 12.35
N ASP A 36 1.76 17.36 12.96
CA ASP A 36 2.09 17.97 14.24
C ASP A 36 1.78 17.03 15.42
N VAL A 37 0.64 16.35 15.36
CA VAL A 37 0.12 15.52 16.47
C VAL A 37 0.13 14.02 16.18
N LYS A 38 0.58 13.59 14.99
CA LYS A 38 0.59 12.19 14.51
C LYS A 38 -0.76 11.46 14.66
N ARG A 39 -1.87 12.23 14.65
CA ARG A 39 -3.23 11.69 14.68
C ARG A 39 -3.61 11.27 13.27
N VAL A 40 -4.00 10.01 13.08
CA VAL A 40 -4.53 9.52 11.81
C VAL A 40 -5.85 10.23 11.51
N GLU A 41 -5.93 10.85 10.34
CA GLU A 41 -7.12 11.56 9.85
C GLU A 41 -7.87 10.72 8.81
N MET A 42 -7.15 9.92 8.02
CA MET A 42 -7.72 9.13 6.94
C MET A 42 -7.00 7.81 6.75
N ASN A 43 -7.77 6.76 6.46
CA ASN A 43 -7.26 5.45 6.06
C ASN A 43 -7.70 5.14 4.64
N ILE A 44 -6.75 4.69 3.81
CA ILE A 44 -6.97 4.34 2.41
C ILE A 44 -6.57 2.87 2.23
N THR A 45 -7.52 2.03 1.84
CA THR A 45 -7.26 0.61 1.57
C THR A 45 -6.98 0.41 0.08
N ASN A 46 -5.95 -0.37 -0.24
CA ASN A 46 -5.70 -0.78 -1.62
C ASN A 46 -6.74 -1.82 -2.06
N THR A 47 -7.57 -1.49 -3.05
CA THR A 47 -8.64 -2.37 -3.56
C THR A 47 -8.17 -3.35 -4.64
N TYR A 48 -6.93 -3.23 -5.13
CA TYR A 48 -6.39 -4.09 -6.19
C TYR A 48 -5.85 -5.42 -5.68
N CYS A 49 -5.57 -5.52 -4.37
CA CYS A 49 -5.07 -6.72 -3.74
C CYS A 49 -5.46 -6.78 -2.26
N ILE A 50 -5.37 -7.97 -1.67
CA ILE A 50 -5.58 -8.22 -0.24
C ILE A 50 -4.36 -8.92 0.36
N CYS A 51 -4.20 -8.84 1.67
CA CYS A 51 -3.23 -9.67 2.37
C CYS A 51 -3.64 -11.14 2.38
N ASN A 52 -2.66 -12.05 2.43
CA ASN A 52 -2.92 -13.46 2.61
C ASN A 52 -3.49 -13.72 4.02
N LYS A 53 -4.17 -14.86 4.23
CA LYS A 53 -4.84 -15.23 5.48
C LYS A 53 -3.91 -15.23 6.71
N ASP A 54 -2.63 -15.51 6.51
CA ASP A 54 -1.61 -15.57 7.57
C ASP A 54 -0.89 -14.24 7.80
N THR A 55 -1.35 -13.16 7.15
CA THR A 55 -0.73 -11.84 7.20
C THR A 55 -1.76 -10.75 7.48
N ILE A 56 -1.34 -9.71 8.17
CA ILE A 56 -2.14 -8.52 8.47
C ILE A 56 -1.59 -7.31 7.72
N CYS A 57 -2.47 -6.39 7.34
CA CYS A 57 -2.08 -5.12 6.75
C CYS A 57 -1.70 -4.15 7.87
N ASP A 58 -0.41 -3.92 8.07
CA ASP A 58 0.09 -3.16 9.21
C ASP A 58 1.24 -2.22 8.80
N VAL A 59 1.53 -1.24 9.66
CA VAL A 59 2.48 -0.15 9.39
C VAL A 59 3.88 -0.72 9.17
N TYR A 60 4.39 -0.56 7.96
CA TYR A 60 5.75 -0.98 7.59
C TYR A 60 6.72 0.20 7.61
N GLU A 61 6.26 1.38 7.23
CA GLU A 61 7.09 2.57 7.04
C GLU A 61 6.31 3.83 7.39
N ASP A 62 6.98 4.80 8.03
CA ASP A 62 6.46 6.17 8.23
C ASP A 62 7.13 7.10 7.22
N ASP A 63 6.40 7.47 6.17
CA ASP A 63 6.81 8.49 5.21
C ASP A 63 6.45 9.87 5.76
N THR A 64 7.41 10.45 6.48
CA THR A 64 7.27 11.76 7.11
C THR A 64 7.24 12.92 6.10
N THR A 65 7.68 12.71 4.86
CA THR A 65 7.68 13.77 3.84
C THR A 65 6.27 14.11 3.37
N VAL A 66 5.35 13.14 3.46
CA VAL A 66 3.93 13.29 3.10
C VAL A 66 2.99 12.93 4.25
N SER A 67 3.51 12.86 5.48
CA SER A 67 2.73 12.59 6.70
C SER A 67 1.85 11.33 6.59
N THR A 68 2.43 10.22 6.15
CA THR A 68 1.67 9.00 5.84
C THR A 68 2.38 7.75 6.35
N TYR A 69 1.64 6.88 7.03
CA TYR A 69 2.06 5.51 7.26
C TYR A 69 1.77 4.65 6.03
N VAL A 70 2.78 3.97 5.53
CA VAL A 70 2.65 2.99 4.44
C VAL A 70 2.48 1.61 5.07
N LEU A 71 1.33 0.97 4.80
CA LEU A 71 1.01 -0.34 5.34
C LEU A 71 1.32 -1.44 4.32
N ARG A 72 1.93 -2.54 4.79
CA ARG A 72 2.21 -3.73 3.98
C ARG A 72 1.72 -4.98 4.69
N CYS A 73 1.56 -6.06 3.93
CA CYS A 73 1.18 -7.34 4.48
C CYS A 73 2.35 -7.94 5.26
N MET A 74 2.20 -8.10 6.57
CA MET A 74 3.21 -8.62 7.48
C MET A 74 2.66 -9.79 8.28
N LYS A 75 3.55 -10.64 8.79
CA LYS A 75 3.15 -11.65 9.77
C LYS A 75 2.71 -10.95 11.06
N PRO A 76 1.62 -11.36 11.71
CA PRO A 76 1.24 -10.84 13.01
C PRO A 76 2.38 -11.02 14.02
N PRO A 77 2.57 -10.09 14.98
CA PRO A 77 3.46 -10.31 16.10
C PRO A 77 2.99 -11.55 16.89
N SER A 78 3.94 -12.42 17.25
CA SER A 78 3.73 -13.67 17.99
C SER A 78 3.48 -13.45 19.47
#